data_AF-A0A2U3JWJ4-F1
#
_entry.id   AF-A0A2U3JWJ4-F1
#
_cell.length_a   1.000
_cell.length_b   1.000
_cell.length_c   1.000
_cell.angle_alpha   90.00
_cell.angle_beta   90.00
_cell.angle_gamma   90.00
#
_symmetry.space_group_name_H-M   'P 1'
#
loop_
_entity.id
_entity.type
_entity.pdbx_description
1 polymer ?
#
loop_
_entity_poly.entity_id
_entity_poly.type
_entity_poly.pdbx_seq_one_letter_code
_entity_poly.pdbx_strand_id
1 'polypeptide(L)'
;MRFQFALPLSIAAAVLFLPLDVAAQSMRVQDLGVGKLLVATRDAPDPHFAKTVVLLVQLDGNGTLGLMINHPAKVPISRALGQLKAAKNRSDPIYLGGPVEASMVLALLRARNQPDDARRVVGDVYMISTRPLLEKTLAAGTGPSEFHACVGYCGWGAGQLEKEMKLGVWYIFDGDAKLVFDSDPDSVWSRLIARIELKVERWRPPAGQGWEKAPLTATALRIAHGAMR
;
A
#
# COMPACT_ATOMS: atom_id res chain seq x y z
N MET A 1 -3.84 -2.67 64.43
CA MET A 1 -3.18 -3.63 63.52
C MET A 1 -4.15 -3.99 62.41
N ARG A 2 -3.97 -3.43 61.21
CA ARG A 2 -4.74 -3.78 60.01
C ARG A 2 -3.81 -4.51 59.05
N PHE A 3 -4.17 -5.74 58.69
CA PHE A 3 -3.48 -6.55 57.69
C PHE A 3 -3.62 -5.90 56.31
N GLN A 4 -2.50 -5.79 55.60
CA GLN A 4 -2.39 -5.24 54.26
C GLN A 4 -2.08 -6.41 53.32
N PHE A 5 -3.02 -6.73 52.41
CA PHE A 5 -2.79 -7.66 51.32
C PHE A 5 -3.11 -6.96 49.98
N ALA A 6 -2.02 -6.75 49.25
CA ALA A 6 -1.77 -6.84 47.80
C ALA A 6 -2.84 -6.45 46.76
N LEU A 7 -2.37 -5.76 45.73
CA LEU A 7 -2.54 -6.15 44.31
C LEU A 7 -1.33 -5.62 43.51
N PRO A 8 -0.71 -6.42 42.61
CA PRO A 8 0.45 -6.01 41.84
C PRO A 8 0.06 -5.12 40.64
N LEU A 9 0.97 -4.19 40.33
CA LEU A 9 0.89 -3.23 39.22
C LEU A 9 0.47 -3.90 37.89
N SER A 10 -0.60 -3.38 37.30
CA SER A 10 -1.10 -3.74 35.99
C SER A 10 -0.06 -3.49 34.89
N ILE A 11 -0.01 -4.43 33.95
CA ILE A 11 0.67 -4.32 32.65
C ILE A 11 0.07 -3.12 31.91
N ALA A 12 0.82 -2.04 31.79
CA ALA A 12 0.49 -0.94 30.90
C ALA A 12 0.77 -1.39 29.47
N ALA A 13 -0.25 -1.95 28.81
CA ALA A 13 -0.23 -2.13 27.36
C ALA A 13 -0.20 -0.75 26.71
N ALA A 14 0.98 -0.32 26.27
CA ALA A 14 1.14 0.86 25.44
C ALA A 14 0.64 0.57 24.02
N VAL A 15 -0.68 0.59 23.84
CA VAL A 15 -1.31 0.75 22.52
C VAL A 15 -1.52 2.25 22.34
N LEU A 16 -0.47 2.96 21.93
CA LEU A 16 -0.54 4.38 21.61
C LEU A 16 -0.06 4.58 20.17
N PHE A 17 -1.06 4.73 19.29
CA PHE A 17 -1.18 5.60 18.11
C PHE A 17 -2.06 4.91 17.07
N LEU A 18 -3.38 5.00 17.27
CA LEU A 18 -4.33 4.92 16.16
C LEU A 18 -4.65 6.37 15.78
N PRO A 19 -4.10 6.85 14.66
CA PRO A 19 -5.04 7.35 13.67
C PRO A 19 -4.54 7.14 12.24
N LEU A 20 -5.35 6.43 11.46
CA LEU A 20 -5.47 6.62 10.02
C LEU A 20 -6.78 5.90 9.65
N ASP A 21 -7.88 6.66 9.60
CA ASP A 21 -9.19 6.23 9.11
C ASP A 21 -9.09 5.88 7.62
N VAL A 22 -8.41 4.79 7.31
CA VAL A 22 -8.48 4.14 5.99
C VAL A 22 -9.68 3.21 6.09
N ALA A 23 -10.84 3.79 5.87
CA ALA A 23 -12.13 3.17 6.09
C ALA A 23 -12.62 2.43 4.83
N ALA A 24 -11.96 1.34 4.45
CA ALA A 24 -12.58 0.22 3.72
C ALA A 24 -11.54 -0.87 3.45
N GLN A 25 -11.93 -2.11 3.69
CA GLN A 25 -11.24 -3.30 3.18
C GLN A 25 -12.25 -4.03 2.30
N SER A 26 -11.88 -4.30 1.05
CA SER A 26 -12.64 -5.18 0.16
C SER A 26 -11.76 -6.25 -0.48
N MET A 27 -12.38 -7.27 -1.04
CA MET A 27 -11.74 -8.25 -1.93
C MET A 27 -12.53 -8.42 -3.23
N ARG A 28 -13.51 -7.55 -3.48
CA ARG A 28 -14.45 -7.70 -4.60
C ARG A 28 -13.92 -6.97 -5.81
N VAL A 29 -14.02 -7.61 -6.97
CA VAL A 29 -13.53 -7.07 -8.25
C VAL A 29 -14.16 -5.71 -8.57
N GLN A 30 -15.44 -5.51 -8.25
CA GLN A 30 -16.15 -4.25 -8.50
C GLN A 30 -15.60 -3.05 -7.70
N ASP A 31 -14.79 -3.28 -6.67
CA ASP A 31 -14.23 -2.22 -5.85
C ASP A 31 -12.83 -1.78 -6.35
N LEU A 32 -12.32 -2.41 -7.41
CA LEU A 32 -11.11 -1.98 -8.10
C LEU A 32 -11.31 -0.61 -8.76
N GLY A 33 -10.23 0.18 -8.80
CA GLY A 33 -10.23 1.47 -9.47
C GLY A 33 -8.90 2.18 -9.34
N VAL A 34 -8.69 3.18 -10.19
CA VAL A 34 -7.56 4.10 -10.05
C VAL A 34 -7.62 4.78 -8.68
N GLY A 35 -6.47 4.87 -8.02
CA GLY A 35 -6.35 5.43 -6.67
C GLY A 35 -6.61 4.45 -5.55
N LYS A 36 -6.97 3.20 -5.82
CA LYS A 36 -7.05 2.14 -4.80
C LYS A 36 -5.66 1.57 -4.49
N LEU A 37 -5.51 1.05 -3.28
CA LEU A 37 -4.35 0.28 -2.84
C LEU A 37 -4.68 -1.20 -2.87
N LEU A 38 -3.83 -1.99 -3.53
CA LEU A 38 -3.79 -3.43 -3.40
C LEU A 38 -2.76 -3.80 -2.33
N VAL A 39 -3.19 -4.55 -1.33
CA VAL A 39 -2.34 -5.06 -0.25
C VAL A 39 -2.26 -6.57 -0.41
N ALA A 40 -1.05 -7.08 -0.66
CA ALA A 40 -0.85 -8.51 -0.85
C ALA A 40 -1.27 -9.28 0.41
N THR A 41 -1.97 -10.40 0.24
CA THR A 41 -2.26 -11.30 1.35
C THR A 41 -0.98 -11.99 1.82
N ARG A 42 -1.02 -12.60 3.03
CA ARG A 42 0.12 -13.37 3.55
C ARG A 42 0.48 -14.56 2.67
N ASP A 43 -0.52 -15.12 2.02
CA ASP A 43 -0.42 -16.32 1.17
C ASP A 43 -0.30 -15.96 -0.33
N ALA A 44 0.06 -14.71 -0.66
CA ALA A 44 0.28 -14.31 -2.04
C ALA A 44 1.34 -15.22 -2.68
N PRO A 45 1.02 -15.90 -3.81
CA PRO A 45 1.87 -16.97 -4.33
C PRO A 45 3.11 -16.46 -5.06
N ASP A 46 3.08 -15.25 -5.61
CA ASP A 46 4.21 -14.66 -6.32
C ASP A 46 5.15 -13.95 -5.33
N PRO A 47 6.42 -14.35 -5.22
CA PRO A 47 7.38 -13.73 -4.32
C PRO A 47 7.67 -12.26 -4.63
N HIS A 48 7.48 -11.79 -5.87
CA HIS A 48 7.65 -10.37 -6.21
C HIS A 48 6.59 -9.48 -5.55
N PHE A 49 5.44 -10.05 -5.20
CA PHE A 49 4.35 -9.35 -4.54
C PHE A 49 4.27 -9.61 -3.03
N ALA A 50 5.15 -10.46 -2.49
CA ALA A 50 5.18 -10.74 -1.06
C ALA A 50 5.38 -9.44 -0.26
N LYS A 51 4.48 -9.17 0.68
CA LYS A 51 4.48 -7.97 1.52
C LYS A 51 4.44 -6.64 0.75
N THR A 52 3.85 -6.63 -0.44
CA THR A 52 3.71 -5.41 -1.25
C THR A 52 2.41 -4.65 -0.96
N VAL A 53 2.50 -3.33 -1.13
CA VAL A 53 1.36 -2.43 -1.25
C VAL A 53 1.49 -1.69 -2.56
N VAL A 54 0.53 -1.89 -3.47
CA VAL A 54 0.53 -1.34 -4.81
C VAL A 54 -0.56 -0.28 -4.94
N LEU A 55 -0.21 0.93 -5.36
CA LEU A 55 -1.16 1.95 -5.76
C LEU A 55 -1.55 1.75 -7.23
N LEU A 56 -2.83 1.54 -7.50
CA LEU A 56 -3.36 1.49 -8.86
C LEU A 56 -3.37 2.89 -9.47
N VAL A 57 -2.58 3.12 -10.50
CA VAL A 57 -2.47 4.43 -11.15
C VAL A 57 -3.21 4.46 -12.50
N GLN A 58 -3.43 3.30 -13.11
CA GLN A 58 -4.22 3.14 -14.33
C GLN A 58 -5.03 1.86 -14.25
N LEU A 59 -6.28 1.91 -14.72
CA LEU A 59 -7.14 0.75 -14.91
C LEU A 59 -8.03 1.04 -16.11
N ASP A 60 -7.85 0.28 -17.19
CA ASP A 60 -8.64 0.36 -18.40
C ASP A 60 -8.86 -1.02 -19.03
N GLY A 61 -9.59 -1.09 -20.15
CA GLY A 61 -9.90 -2.37 -20.80
C GLY A 61 -8.69 -3.10 -21.39
N ASN A 62 -7.55 -2.43 -21.56
CA ASN A 62 -6.33 -3.01 -22.11
C ASN A 62 -5.40 -3.54 -21.01
N GLY A 63 -5.53 -3.05 -19.78
CA GLY A 63 -4.76 -3.54 -18.65
C GLY A 63 -4.83 -2.64 -17.42
N THR A 64 -4.07 -3.04 -16.40
CA THR A 64 -3.92 -2.28 -15.16
C THR A 64 -2.44 -2.01 -14.89
N LEU A 65 -2.14 -0.79 -14.45
CA LEU A 65 -0.80 -0.37 -14.04
C LEU A 65 -0.85 0.10 -12.58
N GLY A 66 0.07 -0.41 -11.78
CA GLY A 66 0.27 0.02 -10.41
C GLY A 66 1.74 0.29 -10.08
N LEU A 67 1.96 0.98 -8.96
CA LEU A 67 3.28 1.24 -8.40
C LEU A 67 3.34 0.71 -6.97
N MET A 68 4.34 -0.11 -6.66
CA MET A 68 4.66 -0.44 -5.27
C MET A 68 5.08 0.83 -4.54
N ILE A 69 4.43 1.13 -3.42
CA ILE A 69 4.70 2.34 -2.62
C ILE A 69 5.56 2.06 -1.39
N ASN A 70 5.78 0.78 -1.07
CA ASN A 70 6.42 0.34 0.18
C ASN A 70 7.77 -0.36 -0.03
N HIS A 71 8.44 -0.10 -1.16
CA HIS A 71 9.71 -0.73 -1.54
C HIS A 71 10.78 0.31 -1.92
N PRO A 72 11.27 1.12 -0.96
CA PRO A 72 12.42 1.97 -1.20
C PRO A 72 13.67 1.12 -1.47
N ALA A 73 14.45 1.46 -2.49
CA ALA A 73 15.73 0.83 -2.74
C ALA A 73 16.82 1.46 -1.87
N LYS A 74 17.91 0.71 -1.63
CA LYS A 74 19.13 1.22 -0.96
C LYS A 74 20.01 2.07 -1.90
N VAL A 75 19.39 2.70 -2.89
CA VAL A 75 20.06 3.48 -3.94
C VAL A 75 19.42 4.87 -3.95
N PRO A 76 20.19 5.96 -3.81
CA PRO A 76 19.63 7.30 -3.89
C PRO A 76 19.28 7.67 -5.33
N ILE A 77 18.33 8.60 -5.50
CA ILE A 77 17.92 9.13 -6.81
C ILE A 77 19.13 9.67 -7.60
N SER A 78 20.06 10.37 -6.94
CA SER A 78 21.29 10.86 -7.58
C SER A 78 22.11 9.79 -8.28
N ARG A 79 22.11 8.57 -7.75
CA ARG A 79 22.80 7.43 -8.35
C ARG A 79 21.93 6.73 -9.40
N ALA A 80 20.66 6.49 -9.10
CA ALA A 80 19.75 5.78 -10.00
C ALA A 80 19.47 6.56 -11.29
N LEU A 81 19.36 7.88 -11.19
CA LEU A 81 19.06 8.80 -12.30
C LEU A 81 20.25 9.73 -12.60
N GLY A 82 21.49 9.25 -12.45
CA GLY A 82 22.71 10.05 -12.55
C GLY A 82 22.93 10.76 -13.90
N GLN A 83 22.26 10.32 -14.95
CA GLN A 83 22.20 10.98 -16.25
C GLN A 83 21.42 12.30 -16.24
N LEU A 84 20.51 12.49 -15.27
CA LEU A 84 19.72 13.69 -15.12
C LEU A 84 20.46 14.69 -14.24
N LYS A 85 20.80 15.86 -14.79
CA LYS A 85 21.48 16.93 -14.02
C LYS A 85 20.70 17.33 -12.77
N ALA A 86 19.36 17.35 -12.85
CA ALA A 86 18.46 17.67 -11.75
C ALA A 86 18.51 16.65 -10.59
N ALA A 87 18.97 15.41 -10.83
CA ALA A 87 19.04 14.37 -9.81
C ALA A 87 20.31 14.42 -8.95
N LYS A 88 21.37 15.13 -9.39
CA LYS A 88 22.73 15.01 -8.82
C LYS A 88 22.83 15.19 -7.31
N ASN A 89 22.00 16.04 -6.71
CA ASN A 89 22.04 16.36 -5.28
C ASN A 89 20.94 15.64 -4.47
N ARG A 90 20.22 14.69 -5.07
CA ARG A 90 19.10 13.98 -4.43
C ARG A 90 19.62 12.77 -3.65
N SER A 91 19.51 12.85 -2.33
CA SER A 91 19.91 11.78 -1.40
C SER A 91 18.75 10.85 -1.01
N ASP A 92 17.52 11.24 -1.32
CA ASP A 92 16.32 10.43 -1.12
C ASP A 92 16.35 9.15 -1.97
N PRO A 93 15.75 8.06 -1.48
CA PRO A 93 15.80 6.76 -2.15
C PRO A 93 14.97 6.75 -3.43
N ILE A 94 15.45 6.03 -4.44
CA ILE A 94 14.59 5.58 -5.54
C ILE A 94 13.70 4.44 -5.04
N TYR A 95 12.46 4.36 -5.52
CA TYR A 95 11.55 3.27 -5.22
C TYR A 95 11.57 2.21 -6.33
N LEU A 96 11.39 0.94 -5.95
CA LEU A 96 11.08 -0.12 -6.90
C LEU A 96 9.57 -0.09 -7.13
N GLY A 97 9.12 0.35 -8.31
CA GLY A 97 7.70 0.47 -8.64
C GLY A 97 7.06 -0.86 -9.06
N GLY A 98 7.87 -1.82 -9.50
CA GLY A 98 7.47 -3.19 -9.79
C GLY A 98 8.42 -3.89 -10.76
N PRO A 99 8.16 -5.15 -11.11
CA PRO A 99 9.10 -5.99 -11.88
C PRO A 99 9.12 -5.69 -13.39
N VAL A 100 8.13 -4.97 -13.91
CA VAL A 100 8.01 -4.71 -15.35
C VAL A 100 8.79 -3.47 -15.74
N GLU A 101 9.51 -3.54 -16.86
CA GLU A 101 10.30 -2.43 -17.44
C GLU A 101 11.14 -1.67 -16.42
N ALA A 102 12.11 -2.34 -15.80
CA ALA A 102 12.96 -1.75 -14.75
C ALA A 102 13.74 -0.48 -15.17
N SER A 103 13.80 -0.14 -16.45
CA SER A 103 14.39 1.11 -16.97
C SER A 103 13.39 2.28 -17.05
N MET A 104 12.08 2.01 -17.01
CA MET A 104 11.03 3.02 -17.03
C MET A 104 11.02 3.77 -15.71
N VAL A 105 10.96 5.09 -15.77
CA VAL A 105 10.90 5.96 -14.59
C VAL A 105 9.54 6.65 -14.53
N LEU A 106 8.83 6.38 -13.45
CA LEU A 106 7.57 7.06 -13.09
C LEU A 106 7.80 7.80 -11.77
N ALA A 107 6.96 8.78 -11.46
CA ALA A 107 7.00 9.39 -10.13
C ALA A 107 5.60 9.68 -9.60
N LEU A 108 5.50 9.67 -8.27
CA LEU A 108 4.34 10.14 -7.52
C LEU A 108 4.70 11.47 -6.89
N LEU A 109 3.82 12.45 -7.02
CA LEU A 109 3.97 13.79 -6.47
C LEU A 109 2.69 14.16 -5.70
N ARG A 110 2.85 14.61 -4.48
CA ARG A 110 1.82 15.29 -3.70
C ARG A 110 1.87 16.78 -3.98
N ALA A 111 0.76 17.37 -4.41
CA ALA A 111 0.70 18.80 -4.70
C ALA A 111 -0.70 19.36 -4.42
N ARG A 112 -0.79 20.62 -3.97
CA ARG A 112 -2.11 21.26 -3.75
C ARG A 112 -2.87 21.46 -5.05
N ASN A 113 -2.16 21.83 -6.11
CA ASN A 113 -2.71 22.03 -7.45
C ASN A 113 -2.13 20.97 -8.39
N GLN A 114 -2.94 20.52 -9.34
CA GLN A 114 -2.49 19.59 -10.37
C GLN A 114 -1.42 20.25 -11.24
N PRO A 115 -0.20 19.68 -11.33
CA PRO A 115 0.79 20.12 -12.29
C PRO A 115 0.32 19.82 -13.73
N ASP A 116 0.72 20.69 -14.67
CA ASP A 116 0.56 20.42 -16.10
C ASP A 116 1.22 19.08 -16.47
N ASP A 117 0.59 18.29 -17.33
CA ASP A 117 1.05 16.96 -17.78
C ASP A 117 1.18 15.89 -16.67
N ALA A 118 0.65 16.13 -15.48
CA ALA A 118 0.49 15.12 -14.44
C ALA A 118 -0.92 14.50 -14.46
N ARG A 119 -1.03 13.19 -14.22
CA ARG A 119 -2.32 12.51 -14.06
C ARG A 119 -2.70 12.43 -12.59
N ARG A 120 -3.88 12.92 -12.21
CA ARG A 120 -4.40 12.73 -10.85
C ARG A 120 -4.70 11.24 -10.58
N VAL A 121 -4.23 10.72 -9.45
CA VAL A 121 -4.44 9.31 -9.04
C VAL A 121 -5.45 9.23 -7.90
N VAL A 122 -5.18 9.92 -6.78
CA VAL A 122 -6.06 9.93 -5.60
C VAL A 122 -5.82 11.19 -4.79
N GLY A 123 -6.87 11.85 -4.29
CA GLY A 123 -6.71 13.04 -3.44
C GLY A 123 -5.86 14.13 -4.09
N ASP A 124 -4.75 14.48 -3.44
CA ASP A 124 -3.71 15.43 -3.87
C ASP A 124 -2.45 14.72 -4.43
N VAL A 125 -2.56 13.44 -4.78
CA VAL A 125 -1.50 12.61 -5.37
C VAL A 125 -1.65 12.53 -6.89
N TYR A 126 -0.56 12.85 -7.58
CA TYR A 126 -0.45 12.84 -9.03
C TYR A 126 0.68 11.93 -9.48
N MET A 127 0.50 11.31 -10.65
CA MET A 127 1.51 10.54 -11.33
C MET A 127 2.17 11.40 -12.41
N ILE A 128 3.50 11.37 -12.43
CA ILE A 128 4.37 11.94 -13.45
C ILE A 128 4.91 10.80 -14.29
N SER A 129 4.66 10.86 -15.61
CA SER A 129 5.18 9.88 -16.59
C SER A 129 6.02 10.53 -17.69
N THR A 130 6.17 11.85 -17.67
CA THR A 130 6.94 12.60 -18.68
C THR A 130 8.28 13.04 -18.11
N ARG A 131 9.32 12.93 -18.93
CA ARG A 131 10.68 13.34 -18.56
C ARG A 131 10.79 14.84 -18.20
N PRO A 132 10.17 15.79 -18.94
CA PRO A 132 10.28 17.21 -18.61
C PRO A 132 9.72 17.55 -17.21
N LEU A 133 8.56 16.99 -16.85
CA LEU A 133 7.96 17.22 -15.55
C LEU A 133 8.75 16.55 -14.42
N LEU A 134 9.30 15.37 -14.66
CA LEU A 134 10.21 14.70 -13.72
C LEU A 134 11.44 15.58 -13.44
N GLU A 135 12.12 16.06 -14.48
CA GLU A 135 13.31 16.92 -14.32
C GLU A 135 12.97 18.23 -13.58
N LYS A 136 11.84 18.86 -13.91
CA LYS A 136 11.34 20.06 -13.21
C LYS A 136 11.09 19.79 -11.72
N THR A 137 10.46 18.67 -11.38
CA THR A 137 10.14 18.30 -10.00
C THR A 137 11.39 17.96 -9.20
N LEU A 138 12.35 17.26 -9.81
CA LEU A 138 13.65 16.97 -9.21
C LEU A 138 14.42 18.27 -8.91
N ALA A 139 14.44 19.21 -9.85
CA ALA A 139 15.10 20.50 -9.72
C ALA A 139 14.46 21.42 -8.65
N ALA A 140 13.14 21.30 -8.45
CA ALA A 140 12.44 22.02 -7.38
C ALA A 140 12.80 21.53 -5.97
N GLY A 141 13.42 20.35 -5.84
CA GLY A 141 13.87 19.83 -4.56
C GLY A 141 12.76 19.31 -3.65
N THR A 142 11.60 18.94 -4.20
CA THR A 142 10.49 18.36 -3.41
C THR A 142 10.97 17.11 -2.66
N GLY A 143 10.78 17.11 -1.34
CA GLY A 143 11.30 16.07 -0.45
C GLY A 143 10.53 14.75 -0.48
N PRO A 144 11.05 13.70 0.18
CA PRO A 144 10.47 12.35 0.14
C PRO A 144 9.07 12.24 0.78
N SER A 145 8.67 13.19 1.63
CA SER A 145 7.31 13.25 2.17
C SER A 145 6.23 13.66 1.15
N GLU A 146 6.65 14.10 -0.04
CA GLU A 146 5.75 14.60 -1.08
C GLU A 146 6.14 14.10 -2.48
N PHE A 147 7.28 13.43 -2.66
CA PHE A 147 7.75 12.98 -3.96
C PHE A 147 8.47 11.64 -3.88
N HIS A 148 8.04 10.68 -4.70
CA HIS A 148 8.69 9.38 -4.89
C HIS A 148 8.98 9.18 -6.37
N ALA A 149 10.25 8.99 -6.74
CA ALA A 149 10.62 8.49 -8.06
C ALA A 149 10.74 6.97 -8.01
N CYS A 150 10.11 6.29 -8.97
CA CYS A 150 10.00 4.84 -9.04
C CYS A 150 10.63 4.31 -10.33
N VAL A 151 11.34 3.19 -10.26
CA VAL A 151 11.79 2.43 -11.42
C VAL A 151 10.94 1.19 -11.62
N GLY A 152 10.51 0.95 -12.86
CA GLY A 152 9.57 -0.11 -13.20
C GLY A 152 8.16 0.11 -12.65
N TYR A 153 7.28 -0.83 -12.97
CA TYR A 153 5.89 -0.82 -12.54
C TYR A 153 5.33 -2.24 -12.36
N CYS A 154 4.17 -2.33 -11.72
CA CYS A 154 3.35 -3.54 -11.67
C CYS A 154 2.35 -3.50 -12.82
N GLY A 155 2.39 -4.48 -13.71
CA GLY A 155 1.50 -4.55 -14.87
C GLY A 155 0.63 -5.80 -14.80
N TRP A 156 -0.65 -5.64 -15.08
CA TRP A 156 -1.58 -6.75 -15.29
C TRP A 156 -2.19 -6.65 -16.68
N GLY A 157 -2.14 -7.75 -17.42
CA GLY A 157 -2.89 -7.87 -18.66
C GLY A 157 -4.40 -7.88 -18.41
N ALA A 158 -5.18 -7.72 -19.47
CA ALA A 158 -6.65 -7.71 -19.41
C ALA A 158 -7.20 -8.95 -18.65
N GLY A 159 -8.01 -8.71 -17.61
CA GLY A 159 -8.63 -9.76 -16.81
C GLY A 159 -7.71 -10.48 -15.82
N GLN A 160 -6.41 -10.17 -15.79
CA GLN A 160 -5.45 -10.86 -14.92
C GLN A 160 -5.65 -10.46 -13.45
N LEU A 161 -5.72 -9.16 -13.16
CA LEU A 161 -5.92 -8.66 -11.81
C LEU A 161 -7.23 -9.20 -11.21
N GLU A 162 -8.30 -9.25 -12.01
CA GLU A 162 -9.59 -9.77 -11.59
C GLU A 162 -9.55 -11.26 -11.25
N LYS A 163 -8.70 -12.05 -11.93
CA LYS A 163 -8.45 -13.45 -11.58
C LYS A 163 -7.72 -13.54 -10.24
N GLU A 164 -6.69 -12.72 -10.04
CA GLU A 164 -5.94 -12.67 -8.77
C GLU A 164 -6.83 -12.24 -7.59
N MET A 165 -7.72 -11.27 -7.79
CA MET A 165 -8.74 -10.89 -6.81
C MET A 165 -9.63 -12.07 -6.42
N LYS A 166 -10.13 -12.84 -7.41
CA LYS A 166 -10.98 -14.02 -7.17
C LYS A 166 -10.24 -15.15 -6.43
N LEU A 167 -8.93 -15.24 -6.62
CA LEU A 167 -8.05 -16.17 -5.91
C LEU A 167 -7.68 -15.68 -4.49
N GLY A 168 -8.06 -14.46 -4.12
CA GLY A 168 -7.80 -13.90 -2.79
C GLY A 168 -6.35 -13.47 -2.59
N VAL A 169 -5.65 -13.09 -3.66
CA VAL A 169 -4.25 -12.61 -3.61
C VAL A 169 -4.16 -11.21 -3.01
N TRP A 170 -5.23 -10.42 -3.11
CA TRP A 170 -5.21 -9.00 -2.77
C TRP A 170 -6.37 -8.60 -1.85
N TYR A 171 -6.06 -7.73 -0.90
CA TYR A 171 -7.03 -6.86 -0.26
C TYR A 171 -7.03 -5.48 -0.93
N ILE A 172 -8.20 -4.85 -1.04
CA ILE A 172 -8.38 -3.51 -1.58
C ILE A 172 -8.61 -2.54 -0.43
N PHE A 173 -7.85 -1.45 -0.41
CA PHE A 173 -8.05 -0.30 0.47
C PHE A 173 -8.23 0.98 -0.35
N ASP A 174 -8.88 1.98 0.24
CA ASP A 174 -8.85 3.33 -0.31
C ASP A 174 -7.43 3.90 -0.28
N GLY A 175 -7.05 4.60 -1.35
CA GLY A 175 -5.78 5.31 -1.39
C GLY A 175 -5.80 6.55 -0.50
N ASP A 176 -4.69 6.75 0.22
CA ASP A 176 -4.43 7.91 1.04
C ASP A 176 -3.00 8.38 0.78
N ALA A 177 -2.81 9.68 0.53
CA ALA A 177 -1.51 10.30 0.39
C ALA A 177 -0.59 9.99 1.59
N LYS A 178 -1.14 9.86 2.79
CA LYS A 178 -0.38 9.51 4.00
C LYS A 178 0.22 8.11 3.94
N LEU A 179 -0.44 7.15 3.29
CA LEU A 179 0.12 5.82 3.06
C LEU A 179 1.11 5.84 1.90
N VAL A 180 0.82 6.60 0.84
CA VAL A 180 1.69 6.71 -0.34
C VAL A 180 3.05 7.31 0.03
N PHE A 181 3.07 8.34 0.89
CA PHE A 181 4.27 9.07 1.33
C PHE A 181 4.55 8.82 2.81
N ASP A 182 4.28 7.61 3.29
CA ASP A 182 4.54 7.23 4.68
C ASP A 182 6.04 7.33 4.98
N SER A 183 6.38 7.86 6.16
CA SER A 183 7.78 8.01 6.57
C SER A 183 8.46 6.68 6.88
N ASP A 184 7.68 5.62 7.11
CA ASP A 184 8.16 4.26 7.32
C ASP A 184 7.44 3.31 6.34
N PRO A 185 7.85 3.33 5.04
CA PRO A 185 7.20 2.57 3.99
C PRO A 185 7.25 1.06 4.23
N ASP A 186 8.37 0.51 4.73
CA ASP A 186 8.57 -0.93 4.92
C ASP A 186 7.53 -1.57 5.86
N SER A 187 7.00 -0.80 6.82
CA SER A 187 6.01 -1.29 7.77
C SER A 187 4.55 -1.06 7.34
N VAL A 188 4.29 -0.33 6.24
CA VAL A 188 2.94 -0.05 5.74
C VAL A 188 2.14 -1.34 5.55
N TRP A 189 2.72 -2.34 4.89
CA TRP A 189 2.06 -3.63 4.66
C TRP A 189 1.66 -4.29 5.99
N SER A 190 2.60 -4.42 6.92
CA SER A 190 2.37 -5.06 8.23
C SER A 190 1.28 -4.34 9.02
N ARG A 191 1.26 -3.00 8.99
CA ARG A 191 0.21 -2.19 9.64
C ARG A 191 -1.16 -2.44 9.01
N LEU A 192 -1.25 -2.54 7.69
CA LEU A 192 -2.51 -2.78 6.99
C LEU A 192 -3.03 -4.21 7.23
N ILE A 193 -2.16 -5.22 7.21
CA ILE A 193 -2.53 -6.60 7.53
C ILE A 193 -3.01 -6.76 8.98
N ALA A 194 -2.31 -6.16 9.94
CA ALA A 194 -2.73 -6.22 11.34
C ALA A 194 -4.13 -5.63 11.56
N ARG A 195 -4.49 -4.54 10.84
CA ARG A 195 -5.84 -3.95 10.91
C ARG A 195 -6.92 -4.91 10.44
N ILE A 196 -6.63 -5.72 9.42
CA ILE A 196 -7.54 -6.74 8.90
C ILE A 196 -7.80 -7.80 9.96
N GLU A 197 -6.73 -8.33 10.55
CA GLU A 197 -6.79 -9.38 11.57
C GLU A 197 -7.57 -8.92 12.82
N LEU A 198 -7.35 -7.68 13.29
CA LEU A 198 -8.09 -7.12 14.43
C LEU A 198 -9.59 -6.90 14.14
N LYS A 199 -9.97 -6.66 12.89
CA LYS A 199 -11.39 -6.58 12.50
C LYS A 199 -12.04 -7.95 12.52
N VAL A 200 -11.31 -8.99 12.11
CA VAL A 200 -11.78 -10.38 12.16
C VAL A 200 -11.96 -10.83 13.61
N GLU A 201 -11.00 -10.58 14.51
CA GLU A 201 -11.15 -11.02 15.92
C GLU A 201 -12.33 -10.37 16.63
N ARG A 202 -12.61 -9.08 16.36
CA ARG A 202 -13.80 -8.39 16.90
C ARG A 202 -15.10 -8.96 16.35
N TRP A 203 -15.09 -9.55 15.17
CA TRP A 203 -16.22 -10.25 14.59
C TRP A 203 -16.10 -11.75 14.88
N ARG A 204 -16.53 -12.17 16.07
CA ARG A 204 -16.58 -13.58 16.47
C ARG A 204 -18.04 -13.99 16.63
N PRO A 205 -18.57 -14.97 15.87
CA PRO A 205 -19.94 -15.44 16.09
C PRO A 205 -20.08 -16.00 17.51
N PRO A 206 -21.29 -15.96 18.12
CA PRO A 206 -21.52 -16.49 19.45
C PRO A 206 -21.04 -17.94 19.55
N ALA A 207 -20.44 -18.31 20.69
CA ALA A 207 -19.93 -19.67 20.92
C ALA A 207 -21.07 -20.70 20.77
N GLY A 208 -20.81 -21.81 20.04
CA GLY A 208 -21.77 -22.91 19.86
C GLY A 208 -21.88 -23.50 18.44
N GLN A 209 -21.25 -22.91 17.41
CA GLN A 209 -21.35 -23.39 16.01
C GLN A 209 -20.04 -23.99 15.44
N GLY A 210 -19.35 -24.87 16.20
CA GLY A 210 -18.40 -25.82 15.61
C GLY A 210 -17.14 -25.28 14.90
N TRP A 211 -16.80 -23.99 15.07
CA TRP A 211 -15.71 -23.34 14.32
C TRP A 211 -14.36 -23.32 15.06
N GLU A 212 -14.33 -23.83 16.30
CA GLU A 212 -13.26 -23.67 17.31
C GLU A 212 -11.90 -24.30 16.93
N LYS A 213 -11.78 -24.95 15.77
CA LYS A 213 -10.56 -25.61 15.29
C LYS A 213 -10.06 -25.16 13.92
N ALA A 214 -10.72 -24.19 13.26
CA ALA A 214 -10.29 -23.72 11.95
C ALA A 214 -9.14 -22.69 12.06
N PRO A 215 -7.98 -22.89 11.41
CA PRO A 215 -6.94 -21.88 11.38
C PRO A 215 -7.43 -20.61 10.68
N LEU A 216 -6.93 -19.45 11.09
CA LEU A 216 -7.21 -18.12 10.52
C LEU A 216 -6.62 -17.96 9.11
N THR A 217 -6.96 -18.85 8.18
CA THR A 217 -6.57 -18.77 6.77
C THR A 217 -7.61 -17.97 5.98
N ALA A 218 -7.26 -17.56 4.75
CA ALA A 218 -8.14 -16.83 3.83
C ALA A 218 -9.55 -17.46 3.67
N THR A 219 -9.68 -18.76 3.91
CA THR A 219 -10.96 -19.51 3.93
C THR A 219 -11.90 -19.02 5.04
N ALA A 220 -11.38 -18.75 6.25
CA ALA A 220 -12.18 -18.23 7.36
C ALA A 220 -12.68 -16.79 7.07
N LEU A 221 -11.86 -15.95 6.41
CA LEU A 221 -12.26 -14.61 5.98
C LEU A 221 -13.36 -14.63 4.90
N ARG A 222 -13.33 -15.58 3.95
CA ARG A 222 -14.40 -15.74 2.94
C ARG A 222 -15.75 -16.09 3.57
N ILE A 223 -15.76 -16.93 4.59
CA ILE A 223 -16.98 -17.33 5.31
C ILE A 223 -17.48 -16.18 6.19
N ALA A 224 -16.58 -15.50 6.89
CA ALA A 224 -16.89 -14.34 7.72
C ALA A 224 -17.56 -13.20 6.93
N HIS A 225 -17.02 -12.89 5.74
CA HIS A 225 -17.57 -11.85 4.87
C HIS A 225 -18.94 -12.22 4.27
N GLY A 226 -19.25 -13.51 4.16
CA GLY A 226 -20.57 -13.99 3.76
C GLY A 226 -21.63 -13.86 4.86
N ALA A 227 -21.22 -14.00 6.13
CA ALA A 227 -22.11 -13.95 7.29
C ALA A 227 -22.30 -12.55 7.90
N MET A 228 -21.50 -11.55 7.52
CA MET A 228 -21.65 -10.13 7.90
C MET A 228 -22.70 -9.36 7.08
N ARG A 229 -23.68 -10.06 6.48
CA ARG A 229 -24.82 -9.45 5.78
C ARG A 229 -26.09 -9.56 6.62
#